data_AF-A0A7X2NIQ2-F1
#
_entry.id   AF-A0A7X2NIQ2-F1
#
_cell.length_a   1.000
_cell.length_b   1.000
_cell.length_c   1.000
_cell.angle_alpha   90.00
_cell.angle_beta   90.00
_cell.angle_gamma   90.00
#
_symmetry.space_group_name_H-M   'P 1'
#
loop_
_entity.id
_entity.type
_entity.pdbx_description
1 polymer ?
#
loop_
_entity_poly.entity_id
_entity_poly.type
_entity_poly.pdbx_seq_one_letter_code
_entity_poly.pdbx_strand_id
1 'polypeptide(L)'
;MEGILQYFFKASAWPMEAPRPYSGFHMLFGASGIVAAGLLACKLAKRPASHVLFISGLVLAAIELYKQGFLYYAVNSQTYDWWYFPFQLCSVPMYLGILYPAIQKQAPKAAAIMGTFIQDFALLGGFMALAEPSGLMHPYWVLTLHGFIWHFILICMGLYCALSGTGSRKAGAFVSTLPLLLGCSLIATLINVASHPYGNADMFYISPYYPNEQIVFHEIALTIGILPGNLLYLSSVALGGWIFHMACRLLTVQSIDAPF
;
A
#
# COMPACT_ATOMS: atom_id res chain seq x y z
N MET A 1 7.91 -25.70 25.99
CA MET A 1 6.71 -25.02 26.52
C MET A 1 6.40 -23.90 25.54
N GLU A 2 5.37 -24.05 24.70
CA GLU A 2 5.03 -22.99 23.73
C GLU A 2 4.57 -21.74 24.48
N GLY A 3 5.10 -20.58 24.12
CA GLY A 3 4.72 -19.31 24.74
C GLY A 3 3.29 -18.91 24.38
N ILE A 4 2.63 -18.11 25.23
CA ILE A 4 1.24 -17.63 25.01
C ILE A 4 1.06 -16.99 23.63
N LEU A 5 2.04 -16.19 23.17
CA LEU A 5 2.02 -15.56 21.85
C LEU A 5 2.07 -16.59 20.72
N GLN A 6 2.88 -17.63 20.87
CA GLN A 6 2.98 -18.69 19.86
C GLN A 6 1.66 -19.44 19.72
N TYR A 7 1.01 -19.77 20.85
CA TYR A 7 -0.32 -20.39 20.84
C TYR A 7 -1.36 -19.48 20.15
N PHE A 8 -1.36 -18.19 20.49
CA PHE A 8 -2.27 -17.21 19.91
C PHE A 8 -2.18 -17.14 18.38
N PHE A 9 -0.97 -17.01 17.82
CA PHE A 9 -0.81 -16.92 16.36
C PHE A 9 -1.02 -18.26 15.65
N LYS A 10 -0.65 -19.39 16.28
CA LYS A 10 -0.92 -20.72 15.72
C LYS A 10 -2.41 -21.05 15.69
N ALA A 11 -3.21 -20.50 16.59
CA ALA A 11 -4.65 -20.75 16.62
C ALA A 11 -5.39 -20.29 15.35
N SER A 12 -4.87 -19.28 14.66
CA SER A 12 -5.39 -18.76 13.39
C SER A 12 -4.58 -19.18 12.16
N ALA A 13 -3.60 -20.07 12.32
CA ALA A 13 -2.74 -20.56 11.23
C ALA A 13 -3.45 -21.60 10.35
N TRP A 14 -4.63 -21.25 9.85
CA TRP A 14 -5.46 -22.12 9.03
C TRP A 14 -4.90 -22.19 7.61
N PRO A 15 -4.41 -23.37 7.19
CA PRO A 15 -3.87 -23.53 5.86
C PRO A 15 -4.99 -23.48 4.82
N MET A 16 -4.62 -23.07 3.61
CA MET A 16 -5.47 -23.17 2.43
C MET A 16 -4.61 -23.54 1.23
N GLU A 17 -5.21 -24.17 0.22
CA GLU A 17 -4.59 -24.16 -1.10
C GLU A 17 -4.54 -22.70 -1.57
N ALA A 18 -3.35 -22.21 -1.89
CA ALA A 18 -3.17 -20.83 -2.32
C ALA A 18 -4.05 -20.57 -3.56
N PRO A 19 -4.93 -19.55 -3.56
CA PRO A 19 -5.78 -19.29 -4.70
C PRO A 19 -4.92 -18.95 -5.91
N ARG A 20 -5.30 -19.49 -7.07
CA ARG A 20 -4.59 -19.16 -8.31
C ARG A 20 -4.87 -17.69 -8.68
N PRO A 21 -3.83 -16.93 -9.10
CA PRO A 21 -4.04 -15.63 -9.75
C PRO A 21 -5.10 -15.73 -10.84
N TYR A 22 -5.95 -14.71 -10.93
CA TYR A 22 -7.04 -14.62 -11.91
C TYR A 22 -8.11 -15.74 -11.83
N SER A 23 -8.14 -16.53 -10.75
CA SER A 23 -9.23 -17.46 -10.47
C SER A 23 -10.55 -16.75 -10.18
N GLY A 24 -11.66 -17.49 -10.19
CA GLY A 24 -12.98 -16.95 -9.83
C GLY A 24 -13.01 -16.32 -8.43
N PHE A 25 -12.27 -16.90 -7.46
CA PHE A 25 -12.07 -16.31 -6.15
C PHE A 25 -11.42 -14.93 -6.25
N HIS A 26 -10.29 -14.83 -6.96
CA HIS A 26 -9.57 -13.57 -7.14
C HIS A 26 -10.47 -12.50 -7.78
N MET A 27 -11.13 -12.85 -8.89
CA MET A 27 -11.92 -11.89 -9.66
C MET A 27 -13.15 -11.41 -8.88
N LEU A 28 -13.91 -12.32 -8.26
CA LEU A 28 -15.12 -11.96 -7.53
C LEU A 28 -14.80 -11.22 -6.24
N PHE A 29 -13.85 -11.71 -5.44
CA PHE A 29 -13.48 -11.09 -4.18
C PHE A 29 -12.78 -9.75 -4.37
N GLY A 30 -11.89 -9.66 -5.36
CA GLY A 30 -11.24 -8.41 -5.77
C GLY A 30 -12.26 -7.38 -6.23
N ALA A 31 -13.16 -7.74 -7.15
CA ALA A 31 -14.19 -6.83 -7.65
C ALA A 31 -15.16 -6.36 -6.55
N SER A 32 -15.63 -7.29 -5.70
CA SER A 32 -16.53 -6.94 -4.59
C SER A 32 -15.84 -6.03 -3.58
N GLY A 33 -14.56 -6.28 -3.28
CA GLY A 33 -13.75 -5.44 -2.40
C GLY A 33 -13.51 -4.03 -2.95
N ILE A 34 -13.20 -3.91 -4.25
CA ILE A 34 -13.04 -2.61 -4.93
C ILE A 34 -14.35 -1.81 -4.86
N VAL A 35 -15.49 -2.43 -5.17
CA VAL A 35 -16.81 -1.79 -5.09
C VAL A 35 -17.11 -1.35 -3.65
N ALA A 36 -16.89 -2.23 -2.67
CA ALA A 36 -17.09 -1.92 -1.26
C ALA A 36 -16.21 -0.75 -0.79
N ALA A 37 -14.93 -0.72 -1.20
CA ALA A 37 -14.00 0.37 -0.91
C ALA A 37 -14.48 1.69 -1.52
N GLY A 38 -14.97 1.69 -2.76
CA GLY A 38 -15.54 2.87 -3.41
C GLY A 38 -16.80 3.38 -2.70
N LEU A 39 -17.74 2.50 -2.38
CA LEU A 39 -18.96 2.87 -1.65
C LEU A 39 -18.64 3.43 -0.26
N LEU A 40 -17.69 2.81 0.45
CA LEU A 40 -17.23 3.30 1.75
C LEU A 40 -16.56 4.67 1.63
N ALA A 41 -15.69 4.88 0.63
CA ALA A 41 -15.08 6.17 0.36
C ALA A 41 -16.13 7.27 0.09
N CYS A 42 -17.14 6.98 -0.72
CA CYS A 42 -18.27 7.89 -0.97
C CYS A 42 -19.03 8.24 0.32
N LYS A 43 -19.34 7.23 1.16
CA LYS A 43 -20.01 7.44 2.45
C LYS A 43 -19.17 8.27 3.41
N LEU A 44 -17.85 8.07 3.39
CA LEU A 44 -16.91 8.78 4.25
C LEU A 44 -16.54 10.16 3.73
N ALA A 45 -16.76 10.51 2.47
CA ALA A 45 -16.30 11.76 1.84
C ALA A 45 -16.71 13.05 2.59
N LYS A 46 -17.82 13.03 3.33
CA LYS A 46 -18.31 14.16 4.16
C LYS A 46 -17.70 14.20 5.57
N ARG A 47 -16.92 13.19 5.96
CA ARG A 47 -16.28 13.07 7.28
C ARG A 47 -14.93 13.79 7.27
N PRO A 48 -14.46 14.30 8.42
CA PRO A 48 -13.19 15.01 8.52
C PRO A 48 -11.99 14.10 8.21
N ALA A 49 -11.08 14.61 7.37
CA ALA A 49 -9.88 13.89 6.91
C ALA A 49 -8.99 13.41 8.05
N SER A 50 -8.86 14.22 9.10
CA SER A 50 -8.14 13.84 10.32
C SER A 50 -8.63 12.52 10.89
N HIS A 51 -9.93 12.28 10.94
CA HIS A 51 -10.46 11.07 11.56
C HIS A 51 -10.38 9.87 10.62
N VAL A 52 -10.76 10.05 9.35
CA VAL A 52 -10.80 8.96 8.38
C VAL A 52 -9.40 8.42 8.12
N LEU A 53 -8.43 9.29 7.85
CA LEU A 53 -7.05 8.86 7.55
C LEU A 53 -6.34 8.31 8.79
N PHE A 54 -6.59 8.88 9.98
CA PHE A 54 -6.01 8.37 11.23
C PHE A 54 -6.53 6.98 11.58
N ILE A 55 -7.85 6.78 11.56
CA ILE A 55 -8.45 5.48 11.84
C ILE A 55 -7.99 4.44 10.81
N SER A 56 -7.98 4.80 9.52
CA SER A 56 -7.48 3.90 8.47
C SER A 56 -6.01 3.53 8.70
N GLY A 57 -5.16 4.49 9.06
CA GLY A 57 -3.77 4.26 9.41
C GLY A 57 -3.59 3.36 10.64
N LEU A 58 -4.41 3.54 11.68
CA LEU A 58 -4.39 2.66 12.86
C LEU A 58 -4.86 1.23 12.54
N VAL A 59 -5.89 1.08 11.71
CA VAL A 59 -6.35 -0.24 11.25
C VAL A 59 -5.26 -0.94 10.46
N LEU A 60 -4.62 -0.24 9.51
CA LEU A 60 -3.49 -0.76 8.75
C LEU A 60 -2.33 -1.17 9.68
N ALA A 61 -1.98 -0.35 10.67
CA ALA A 61 -0.94 -0.69 11.64
C ALA A 61 -1.29 -1.91 12.49
N ALA A 62 -2.55 -2.03 12.93
CA ALA A 62 -2.99 -3.18 13.70
C ALA A 62 -2.90 -4.48 12.88
N ILE A 63 -3.39 -4.48 11.62
CA ILE A 63 -3.30 -5.67 10.76
C ILE A 63 -1.86 -5.95 10.32
N GLU A 64 -1.01 -4.93 10.20
CA GLU A 64 0.43 -5.09 9.94
C GLU A 64 1.12 -5.77 11.11
N LEU A 65 0.93 -5.29 12.33
CA LEU A 65 1.49 -5.90 13.54
C LEU A 65 1.03 -7.34 13.70
N TYR A 66 -0.24 -7.60 13.39
CA TYR A 66 -0.76 -8.97 13.37
C TYR A 66 -0.05 -9.84 12.32
N LYS A 67 0.12 -9.34 11.08
CA LYS A 67 0.85 -10.05 10.02
C LYS A 67 2.29 -10.35 10.44
N GLN A 68 3.00 -9.37 10.99
CA GLN A 68 4.39 -9.55 11.46
C GLN A 68 4.48 -10.62 12.55
N GLY A 69 3.57 -10.58 13.53
CA GLY A 69 3.51 -11.60 14.58
C GLY A 69 3.15 -12.98 14.04
N PHE A 70 2.20 -13.06 13.10
CA PHE A 70 1.80 -14.31 12.45
C PHE A 70 2.97 -14.93 11.69
N LEU A 71 3.66 -14.16 10.85
CA LEU A 71 4.84 -14.62 10.11
C LEU A 71 5.93 -15.12 11.06
N TYR A 72 6.23 -14.37 12.11
CA TYR A 72 7.27 -14.74 13.07
C TYR A 72 6.93 -16.02 13.86
N TYR A 73 5.74 -16.07 14.49
CA TYR A 73 5.39 -17.14 15.42
C TYR A 73 4.78 -18.39 14.76
N ALA A 74 4.03 -18.24 13.67
CA ALA A 74 3.31 -19.33 13.02
C ALA A 74 4.01 -19.87 11.76
N VAL A 75 4.76 -19.05 11.03
CA VAL A 75 5.34 -19.44 9.72
C VAL A 75 6.86 -19.66 9.79
N ASN A 76 7.61 -18.67 10.27
CA ASN A 76 9.06 -18.61 10.12
C ASN A 76 9.83 -19.14 11.34
N SER A 77 9.20 -19.98 12.16
CA SER A 77 9.83 -20.62 13.33
C SER A 77 10.59 -19.64 14.23
N GLN A 78 10.01 -18.45 14.49
CA GLN A 78 10.60 -17.37 15.30
C GLN A 78 11.90 -16.79 14.74
N THR A 79 12.06 -16.83 13.42
CA THR A 79 13.07 -16.08 12.68
C THR A 79 12.39 -14.94 11.94
N TYR A 80 12.92 -13.72 12.08
CA TYR A 80 12.38 -12.57 11.37
C TYR A 80 12.80 -12.61 9.91
N ASP A 81 11.83 -12.47 9.02
CA ASP A 81 12.07 -12.39 7.58
C ASP A 81 11.97 -10.93 7.13
N TRP A 82 13.13 -10.38 6.76
CA TRP A 82 13.28 -8.98 6.36
C TRP A 82 12.54 -8.61 5.08
N TRP A 83 12.18 -9.61 4.27
CA TRP A 83 11.32 -9.43 3.11
C TRP A 83 10.01 -8.72 3.47
N TYR A 84 9.44 -9.08 4.63
CA TYR A 84 8.15 -8.58 5.08
C TYR A 84 8.22 -7.27 5.87
N PHE A 85 9.39 -6.62 5.97
CA PHE A 85 9.49 -5.35 6.68
C PHE A 85 8.47 -4.31 6.12
N PRO A 86 7.73 -3.58 6.96
CA PRO A 86 6.56 -2.82 6.51
C PRO A 86 6.89 -1.47 5.86
N PHE A 87 7.79 -1.43 4.89
CA PHE A 87 8.17 -0.17 4.21
C PHE A 87 8.11 -0.27 2.68
N GLN A 88 7.12 -1.01 2.17
CA GLN A 88 6.78 -1.02 0.75
C GLN A 88 5.93 0.22 0.39
N LEU A 89 5.75 0.49 -0.92
CA LEU A 89 4.95 1.64 -1.37
C LEU A 89 3.52 1.58 -0.83
N CYS A 90 2.93 0.38 -0.78
CA CYS A 90 1.62 0.11 -0.18
C CYS A 90 1.59 0.28 1.34
N SER A 91 2.75 0.30 2.02
CA SER A 91 2.87 0.54 3.46
C SER A 91 2.88 2.03 3.81
N VAL A 92 3.35 2.90 2.91
CA VAL A 92 3.47 4.34 3.18
C VAL A 92 2.16 5.01 3.62
N PRO A 93 0.99 4.74 2.99
CA PRO A 93 -0.28 5.36 3.40
C PRO A 93 -0.67 5.09 4.86
N MET A 94 -0.25 3.97 5.46
CA MET A 94 -0.45 3.68 6.88
C MET A 94 0.22 4.76 7.76
N TYR A 95 1.51 5.00 7.54
CA TYR A 95 2.28 6.00 8.28
C TYR A 95 1.74 7.41 8.05
N LEU A 96 1.45 7.74 6.80
CA LEU A 96 0.89 9.06 6.46
C LEU A 96 -0.48 9.26 7.11
N GLY A 97 -1.33 8.23 7.15
CA GLY A 97 -2.63 8.27 7.80
C GLY A 97 -2.53 8.53 9.30
N ILE A 98 -1.63 7.83 10.00
CA ILE A 98 -1.38 8.02 11.44
C ILE A 98 -0.87 9.44 11.74
N LEU A 99 0.05 9.95 10.93
CA LEU A 99 0.64 11.29 11.12
C LEU A 99 -0.29 12.43 10.67
N TYR A 100 -1.30 12.13 9.84
CA TYR A 100 -2.12 13.14 9.17
C TYR A 100 -2.74 14.18 10.12
N PRO A 101 -3.38 13.84 11.26
CA PRO A 101 -4.01 14.84 12.13
C PRO A 101 -3.01 15.85 12.70
N ALA A 102 -1.82 15.39 13.07
CA ALA A 102 -0.77 16.24 13.62
C ALA A 102 -0.23 17.20 12.56
N ILE A 103 0.07 16.67 11.36
CA ILE A 103 0.58 17.48 10.24
C ILE A 103 -0.48 18.43 9.70
N GLN A 104 -1.76 18.04 9.65
CA GLN A 104 -2.85 18.92 9.22
C GLN A 104 -2.95 20.16 10.11
N LYS A 105 -2.75 20.00 11.41
CA LYS A 105 -2.77 21.12 12.37
C LYS A 105 -1.53 22.01 12.28
N GLN A 106 -0.34 21.41 12.13
CA GLN A 106 0.94 22.13 12.24
C GLN A 106 1.47 22.65 10.89
N ALA A 107 1.25 21.92 9.80
CA ALA A 107 1.77 22.22 8.47
C ALA A 107 0.72 21.88 7.38
N PRO A 108 -0.33 22.71 7.19
CA PRO A 108 -1.42 22.43 6.26
C PRO A 108 -0.98 22.17 4.81
N LYS A 109 0.09 22.84 4.34
CA LYS A 109 0.67 22.58 3.01
C LYS A 109 1.24 21.16 2.90
N ALA A 110 1.94 20.69 3.93
CA ALA A 110 2.46 19.33 3.96
C ALA A 110 1.32 18.30 4.04
N ALA A 111 0.27 18.58 4.83
CA ALA A 111 -0.90 17.72 4.88
C ALA A 111 -1.65 17.61 3.54
N ALA A 112 -1.71 18.70 2.76
CA ALA A 112 -2.26 18.66 1.39
C ALA A 112 -1.41 17.79 0.45
N ILE A 113 -0.08 17.84 0.59
CA ILE A 113 0.84 16.96 -0.15
C ILE A 113 0.63 15.51 0.28
N MET A 114 0.51 15.22 1.57
CA MET A 114 0.22 13.86 2.08
C MET A 114 -1.13 13.34 1.56
N GLY A 115 -2.17 14.17 1.57
CA GLY A 115 -3.48 13.83 1.02
C GLY A 115 -3.42 13.49 -0.46
N THR A 116 -2.66 14.26 -1.23
CA THR A 116 -2.43 14.02 -2.67
C THR A 116 -1.57 12.76 -2.90
N PHE A 117 -0.55 12.53 -2.07
CA PHE A 117 0.26 11.31 -2.14
C PHE A 117 -0.58 10.06 -1.85
N ILE A 118 -1.41 10.09 -0.80
CA ILE A 118 -2.33 8.99 -0.48
C ILE A 118 -3.33 8.80 -1.63
N GLN A 119 -3.90 9.88 -2.17
CA GLN A 119 -4.79 9.82 -3.34
C GLN A 119 -4.13 9.05 -4.49
N ASP A 120 -2.92 9.40 -4.88
CA ASP A 120 -2.33 8.92 -6.12
C ASP A 120 -1.63 7.56 -5.93
N PHE A 121 -0.76 7.44 -4.93
CA PHE A 121 0.07 6.25 -4.72
C PHE A 121 -0.62 5.15 -3.92
N ALA A 122 -1.60 5.45 -3.06
CA ALA A 122 -2.42 4.39 -2.44
C ALA A 122 -3.37 3.76 -3.45
N LEU A 123 -3.93 4.53 -4.41
CA LEU A 123 -4.68 3.96 -5.52
C LEU A 123 -3.78 3.12 -6.43
N LEU A 124 -2.61 3.63 -6.82
CA LEU A 124 -1.65 2.88 -7.61
C LEU A 124 -1.30 1.55 -6.94
N GLY A 125 -0.85 1.58 -5.68
CA GLY A 125 -0.49 0.37 -4.94
C GLY A 125 -1.67 -0.58 -4.76
N GLY A 126 -2.83 -0.03 -4.40
CA GLY A 126 -4.08 -0.76 -4.23
C GLY A 126 -4.51 -1.54 -5.48
N PHE A 127 -4.57 -0.87 -6.64
CA PHE A 127 -5.00 -1.49 -7.89
C PHE A 127 -3.92 -2.39 -8.49
N MET A 128 -2.65 -1.99 -8.48
CA MET A 128 -1.59 -2.79 -9.10
C MET A 128 -1.32 -4.10 -8.37
N ALA A 129 -1.43 -4.13 -7.05
CA ALA A 129 -1.32 -5.39 -6.30
C ALA A 129 -2.50 -6.34 -6.55
N LEU A 130 -3.69 -5.83 -6.86
CA LEU A 130 -4.82 -6.65 -7.28
C LEU A 130 -4.71 -7.07 -8.75
N ALA A 131 -4.08 -6.25 -9.60
CA ALA A 131 -3.83 -6.60 -10.98
C ALA A 131 -2.76 -7.69 -11.10
N GLU A 132 -1.72 -7.64 -10.28
CA GLU A 132 -0.67 -8.67 -10.18
C GLU A 132 -0.64 -9.27 -8.77
N PRO A 133 -1.50 -10.27 -8.48
CA PRO A 133 -1.78 -10.74 -7.12
C PRO A 133 -0.81 -11.81 -6.63
N SER A 134 0.31 -12.07 -7.34
CA SER A 134 1.28 -13.10 -6.96
C SER A 134 1.79 -12.94 -5.52
N GLY A 135 1.98 -11.70 -5.07
CA GLY A 135 2.35 -11.38 -3.68
C GLY A 135 1.20 -11.37 -2.66
N LEU A 136 -0.06 -11.58 -3.08
CA LEU A 136 -1.22 -11.60 -2.19
C LEU A 136 -1.71 -13.02 -1.85
N MET A 137 -1.37 -14.00 -2.67
CA MET A 137 -1.91 -15.36 -2.57
C MET A 137 -0.97 -16.25 -1.76
N HIS A 138 -1.32 -16.44 -0.49
CA HIS A 138 -0.54 -17.25 0.44
C HIS A 138 -1.24 -18.57 0.78
N PRO A 139 -0.50 -19.60 1.22
CA PRO A 139 -1.07 -20.87 1.68
C PRO A 139 -1.76 -20.77 3.06
N TYR A 140 -2.12 -19.56 3.50
CA TYR A 140 -2.80 -19.29 4.76
C TYR A 140 -3.92 -18.27 4.56
N TRP A 141 -5.11 -18.57 5.09
CA TRP A 141 -6.27 -17.68 5.00
C TRP A 141 -5.98 -16.28 5.54
N VAL A 142 -5.33 -16.20 6.70
CA VAL A 142 -4.99 -14.94 7.37
C VAL A 142 -4.14 -14.04 6.48
N LEU A 143 -3.09 -14.59 5.86
CA LEU A 143 -2.16 -13.81 5.03
C LEU A 143 -2.82 -13.37 3.73
N THR A 144 -3.58 -14.26 3.09
CA THR A 144 -4.33 -13.94 1.87
C THR A 144 -5.37 -12.85 2.14
N LEU A 145 -6.19 -13.01 3.18
CA LEU A 145 -7.20 -12.00 3.54
C LEU A 145 -6.57 -10.68 3.97
N HIS A 146 -5.45 -10.71 4.72
CA HIS A 146 -4.68 -9.52 5.05
C HIS A 146 -4.29 -8.76 3.78
N GLY A 147 -3.70 -9.46 2.79
CA GLY A 147 -3.27 -8.85 1.53
C GLY A 147 -4.42 -8.14 0.82
N PHE A 148 -5.57 -8.79 0.66
CA PHE A 148 -6.74 -8.15 0.05
C PHE A 148 -7.29 -6.97 0.86
N ILE A 149 -7.53 -7.16 2.15
CA ILE A 149 -8.10 -6.13 3.03
C ILE A 149 -7.19 -4.90 3.06
N TRP A 150 -5.87 -5.10 3.12
CA TRP A 150 -4.87 -4.03 3.03
C TRP A 150 -5.12 -3.15 1.82
N HIS A 151 -5.16 -3.76 0.63
CA HIS A 151 -5.29 -3.03 -0.64
C HIS A 151 -6.69 -2.44 -0.83
N PHE A 152 -7.75 -3.05 -0.30
CA PHE A 152 -9.07 -2.42 -0.27
C PHE A 152 -9.11 -1.16 0.60
N ILE A 153 -8.42 -1.16 1.74
CA ILE A 153 -8.30 0.04 2.59
C ILE A 153 -7.50 1.11 1.84
N LEU A 154 -6.42 0.77 1.14
CA LEU A 154 -5.66 1.73 0.33
C LEU A 154 -6.51 2.38 -0.77
N ILE A 155 -7.30 1.58 -1.48
CA ILE A 155 -8.24 2.08 -2.50
C ILE A 155 -9.27 3.01 -1.85
N CYS A 156 -9.84 2.62 -0.71
CA CYS A 156 -10.77 3.45 0.04
C CYS A 156 -10.14 4.78 0.46
N MET A 157 -8.91 4.76 1.00
CA MET A 157 -8.18 5.97 1.42
C MET A 157 -7.89 6.89 0.24
N GLY A 158 -7.44 6.32 -0.89
CA GLY A 158 -7.12 7.10 -2.08
C GLY A 158 -8.35 7.75 -2.72
N LEU A 159 -9.44 6.98 -2.89
CA LEU A 159 -10.72 7.50 -3.36
C LEU A 159 -11.31 8.52 -2.39
N TYR A 160 -11.22 8.27 -1.07
CA TYR A 160 -11.65 9.22 -0.05
C TYR A 160 -10.92 10.55 -0.20
N CYS A 161 -9.59 10.53 -0.36
CA CYS A 161 -8.80 11.75 -0.55
C CYS A 161 -9.26 12.54 -1.78
N ALA A 162 -9.53 11.86 -2.89
CA ALA A 162 -10.07 12.48 -4.09
C ALA A 162 -11.47 13.07 -3.88
N LEU A 163 -12.40 12.31 -3.27
CA LEU A 163 -13.82 12.68 -3.13
C LEU A 163 -14.06 13.76 -2.07
N SER A 164 -13.31 13.74 -0.97
CA SER A 164 -13.41 14.72 0.13
C SER A 164 -12.69 16.04 -0.17
N GLY A 165 -11.90 16.11 -1.25
CA GLY A 165 -11.04 17.26 -1.56
C GLY A 165 -9.80 17.35 -0.67
N THR A 166 -9.48 16.29 0.09
CA THR A 166 -8.26 16.19 0.89
C THR A 166 -7.00 16.13 0.00
N GLY A 167 -7.08 15.40 -1.11
CA GLY A 167 -6.09 15.40 -2.17
C GLY A 167 -6.35 16.52 -3.17
N SER A 168 -5.28 17.13 -3.69
CA SER A 168 -5.42 18.16 -4.71
C SER A 168 -5.74 17.55 -6.08
N ARG A 169 -6.56 18.25 -6.86
CA ARG A 169 -6.90 17.90 -8.26
C ARG A 169 -6.22 18.82 -9.27
N LYS A 170 -5.29 19.68 -8.84
CA LYS A 170 -4.52 20.53 -9.74
C LYS A 170 -3.39 19.70 -10.32
N ALA A 171 -3.19 19.73 -11.64
CA ALA A 171 -2.14 18.96 -12.30
C ALA A 171 -0.73 19.21 -11.70
N GLY A 172 -0.43 20.45 -11.31
CA GLY A 172 0.84 20.79 -10.66
C GLY A 172 1.01 20.27 -9.23
N ALA A 173 -0.06 19.86 -8.55
CA ALA A 173 0.01 19.33 -7.20
C ALA A 173 0.66 17.94 -7.15
N PHE A 174 0.51 17.14 -8.21
CA PHE A 174 1.23 15.88 -8.35
C PHE A 174 2.74 16.07 -8.21
N VAL A 175 3.32 17.09 -8.87
CA VAL A 175 4.77 17.38 -8.79
C VAL A 175 5.22 17.64 -7.35
N SER A 176 4.34 18.23 -6.52
CA SER A 176 4.63 18.48 -5.10
C SER A 176 4.72 17.19 -4.25
N THR A 177 4.24 16.05 -4.76
CA THR A 177 4.34 14.74 -4.11
C THR A 177 5.66 14.01 -4.42
N LEU A 178 6.34 14.38 -5.51
CA LEU A 178 7.57 13.70 -5.94
C LEU A 178 8.71 13.77 -4.91
N PRO A 179 8.96 14.88 -4.19
CA PRO A 179 9.94 14.89 -3.12
C PRO A 179 9.64 13.88 -2.00
N LEU A 180 8.36 13.66 -1.68
CA LEU A 180 7.95 12.65 -0.72
C LEU A 180 8.20 11.23 -1.25
N LEU A 181 7.87 10.96 -2.53
CA LEU A 181 8.18 9.68 -3.17
C LEU A 181 9.68 9.39 -3.16
N LEU A 182 10.51 10.38 -3.52
CA LEU A 182 11.97 10.26 -3.53
C LEU A 182 12.51 10.04 -2.11
N GLY A 183 11.98 10.76 -1.11
CA GLY A 183 12.33 10.57 0.29
C GLY A 183 12.00 9.15 0.78
N CYS A 184 10.81 8.63 0.46
CA CYS A 184 10.45 7.25 0.76
C CYS A 184 11.35 6.24 0.03
N SER A 185 11.67 6.49 -1.24
CA SER A 185 12.55 5.61 -2.03
C SER A 185 13.98 5.58 -1.46
N LEU A 186 14.47 6.71 -0.97
CA LEU A 186 15.76 6.78 -0.27
C LEU A 186 15.73 5.97 1.03
N ILE A 187 14.68 6.13 1.85
CA ILE A 187 14.53 5.35 3.09
C ILE A 187 14.43 3.85 2.78
N ALA A 188 13.67 3.45 1.76
CA ALA A 188 13.58 2.07 1.29
C ALA A 188 14.95 1.51 0.89
N THR A 189 15.73 2.28 0.13
CA THR A 189 17.11 1.92 -0.26
C THR A 189 18.00 1.72 0.98
N LEU A 190 17.92 2.64 1.96
CA LEU A 190 18.70 2.53 3.20
C LEU A 190 18.32 1.29 4.01
N ILE A 191 17.03 0.96 4.09
CA ILE A 191 16.56 -0.27 4.74
C ILE A 191 17.14 -1.50 4.01
N ASN A 192 17.04 -1.57 2.69
CA ASN A 192 17.51 -2.71 1.91
C ASN A 192 19.04 -2.92 2.03
N VAL A 193 19.80 -1.83 2.09
CA VAL A 193 21.25 -1.88 2.36
C VAL A 193 21.55 -2.35 3.78
N ALA A 194 20.84 -1.80 4.77
CA ALA A 194 21.08 -2.14 6.18
C ALA A 194 20.64 -3.55 6.54
N SER A 195 19.58 -4.07 5.91
CA SER A 195 19.03 -5.40 6.18
C SER A 195 19.76 -6.52 5.46
N HIS A 196 20.50 -6.23 4.37
CA HIS A 196 21.17 -7.25 3.53
C HIS A 196 21.94 -8.33 4.32
N PRO A 197 22.71 -8.02 5.39
CA PRO A 197 23.38 -9.05 6.19
C PRO A 197 22.44 -10.03 6.89
N TYR A 198 21.17 -9.66 7.08
CA TYR A 198 20.16 -10.41 7.81
C TYR A 198 19.08 -11.01 6.89
N GLY A 199 19.12 -10.70 5.60
CA GLY A 199 18.15 -11.13 4.60
C GLY A 199 17.93 -10.06 3.52
N ASN A 200 17.42 -10.48 2.37
CA ASN A 200 17.07 -9.57 1.29
C ASN A 200 15.74 -8.89 1.63
N ALA A 201 15.76 -7.70 2.23
CA ALA A 201 14.58 -6.84 2.19
C ALA A 201 14.45 -6.27 0.77
N ASP A 202 13.21 -6.14 0.31
CA ASP A 202 12.88 -5.58 -0.99
C ASP A 202 11.87 -4.43 -0.84
N MET A 203 12.26 -3.46 0.00
CA MET A 203 11.44 -2.28 0.20
C MET A 203 11.34 -1.53 -1.11
N PHE A 204 10.11 -1.21 -1.49
CA PHE A 204 9.78 -0.57 -2.77
C PHE A 204 10.12 -1.42 -4.01
N TYR A 205 10.42 -2.71 -3.89
CA TYR A 205 10.89 -3.53 -5.02
C TYR A 205 12.19 -2.99 -5.66
N ILE A 206 13.06 -2.36 -4.87
CA ILE A 206 14.34 -1.82 -5.35
C ILE A 206 15.50 -2.39 -4.54
N SER A 207 16.55 -2.86 -5.20
CA SER A 207 17.75 -3.35 -4.50
C SER A 207 19.01 -2.92 -5.25
N PRO A 208 20.11 -2.56 -4.58
CA PRO A 208 21.39 -2.35 -5.24
C PRO A 208 22.12 -3.68 -5.53
N TYR A 209 21.63 -4.80 -4.99
CA TYR A 209 22.33 -6.09 -5.02
C TYR A 209 21.77 -7.09 -6.03
N TYR A 210 20.46 -7.05 -6.29
CA TYR A 210 19.79 -8.00 -7.17
C TYR A 210 18.73 -7.31 -8.05
N PRO A 211 18.35 -7.92 -9.19
CA PRO A 211 17.31 -7.40 -10.07
C PRO A 211 15.95 -7.28 -9.39
N ASN A 212 15.17 -6.27 -9.79
CA ASN A 212 13.80 -6.04 -9.33
C ASN A 212 12.91 -7.30 -9.51
N GLU A 213 12.02 -7.60 -8.56
CA GLU A 213 11.15 -8.78 -8.63
C GLU A 213 9.89 -8.61 -9.48
N GLN A 214 9.54 -7.36 -9.83
CA GLN A 214 8.45 -7.09 -10.77
C GLN A 214 8.85 -7.56 -12.17
N ILE A 215 8.06 -8.50 -12.71
CA ILE A 215 8.37 -9.30 -13.92
C ILE A 215 9.02 -8.48 -15.05
N VAL A 216 8.43 -7.34 -15.42
CA VAL A 216 8.94 -6.50 -16.52
C VAL A 216 10.27 -5.82 -16.15
N PHE A 217 10.40 -5.33 -14.92
CA PHE A 217 11.59 -4.61 -14.47
C PHE A 217 12.75 -5.56 -14.13
N HIS A 218 12.44 -6.82 -13.81
CA HIS A 218 13.41 -7.90 -13.67
C HIS A 218 14.21 -8.06 -14.97
N GLU A 219 13.51 -8.28 -16.09
CA GLU A 219 14.12 -8.46 -17.41
C GLU A 219 14.92 -7.24 -17.87
N ILE A 220 14.41 -6.04 -17.57
CA ILE A 220 15.12 -4.79 -17.87
C ILE A 220 16.42 -4.73 -17.04
N ALA A 221 16.37 -5.03 -15.75
CA ALA A 221 17.55 -5.04 -14.89
C ALA A 221 18.59 -6.08 -15.33
N LEU A 222 18.16 -7.24 -15.83
CA LEU A 222 19.06 -8.23 -16.43
C LEU A 222 19.69 -7.75 -17.75
N THR A 223 18.97 -6.94 -18.53
CA THR A 223 19.43 -6.48 -19.86
C THR A 223 20.35 -5.27 -19.78
N ILE A 224 20.00 -4.26 -18.99
CA ILE A 224 20.71 -2.96 -18.95
C ILE A 224 21.36 -2.65 -17.59
N GLY A 225 21.19 -3.52 -16.59
CA GLY A 225 21.77 -3.40 -15.26
C GLY A 225 20.76 -2.98 -14.18
N ILE A 226 21.10 -3.30 -12.93
CA ILE A 226 20.23 -3.13 -11.75
C ILE A 226 19.85 -1.65 -11.52
N LEU A 227 20.84 -0.76 -11.49
CA LEU A 227 20.60 0.67 -11.25
C LEU A 227 19.65 1.30 -12.29
N PRO A 228 19.89 1.19 -13.61
CA PRO A 228 18.95 1.73 -14.59
C PRO A 228 17.59 1.03 -14.57
N GLY A 229 17.52 -0.27 -14.26
CA GLY A 229 16.25 -0.98 -14.03
C GLY A 229 15.44 -0.37 -12.87
N ASN A 230 16.07 -0.11 -11.73
CA ASN A 230 15.43 0.53 -10.57
C ASN A 230 14.99 1.97 -10.87
N LEU A 231 15.81 2.75 -11.58
CA LEU A 231 15.44 4.11 -11.99
C LEU A 231 14.23 4.13 -12.91
N LEU A 232 14.15 3.18 -13.85
CA LEU A 232 13.00 3.03 -14.74
C LEU A 232 11.76 2.57 -13.98
N TYR A 233 11.90 1.65 -13.03
CA TYR A 233 10.82 1.25 -12.14
C TYR A 233 10.26 2.43 -11.34
N LEU A 234 11.10 3.21 -10.65
CA LEU A 234 10.66 4.39 -9.90
C LEU A 234 10.01 5.45 -10.80
N SER A 235 10.53 5.62 -12.02
CA SER A 235 9.92 6.50 -13.04
C SER A 235 8.54 5.99 -13.46
N SER A 236 8.36 4.68 -13.56
CA SER A 236 7.08 4.03 -13.89
C SER A 236 6.09 4.14 -12.73
N VAL A 237 6.55 4.04 -11.48
CA VAL A 237 5.73 4.33 -10.28
C VAL A 237 5.26 5.77 -10.30
N ALA A 238 6.13 6.74 -10.59
CA ALA A 238 5.74 8.14 -10.73
C ALA A 238 4.74 8.35 -11.88
N LEU A 239 4.95 7.72 -13.04
CA LEU A 239 4.00 7.77 -14.15
C LEU A 239 2.64 7.17 -13.78
N GLY A 240 2.62 6.01 -13.10
CA GLY A 240 1.40 5.39 -12.60
C GLY A 240 0.65 6.29 -11.64
N GLY A 241 1.35 6.90 -10.66
CA GLY A 241 0.77 7.88 -9.75
C GLY A 241 0.16 9.07 -10.50
N TRP A 242 0.84 9.57 -11.53
CA TRP A 242 0.33 10.66 -12.37
C TRP A 242 -0.94 10.26 -13.14
N ILE A 243 -1.01 9.03 -13.67
CA ILE A 243 -2.22 8.51 -14.33
C ILE A 243 -3.40 8.48 -13.36
N PHE A 244 -3.19 7.96 -12.14
CA PHE A 244 -4.22 7.99 -11.09
C PHE A 244 -4.60 9.41 -10.70
N HIS A 245 -3.64 10.33 -10.62
CA HIS A 245 -3.92 11.75 -10.39
C HIS A 245 -4.84 12.30 -11.48
N MET A 246 -4.56 12.04 -12.76
CA MET A 246 -5.40 12.47 -13.88
C MET A 246 -6.80 11.85 -13.80
N ALA A 247 -6.92 10.56 -13.47
CA ALA A 247 -8.21 9.91 -13.27
C ALA A 247 -9.02 10.57 -12.14
N CYS A 248 -8.38 10.87 -11.00
CA CYS A 248 -9.01 11.55 -9.86
C CYS A 248 -9.50 12.97 -10.21
N ARG A 249 -8.88 13.64 -11.18
CA ARG A 249 -9.36 14.94 -11.68
C ARG A 249 -10.69 14.83 -12.42
N LEU A 250 -10.95 13.69 -13.06
CA LEU A 250 -12.20 13.43 -13.79
C LEU A 250 -13.36 13.06 -12.88
N LEU A 251 -13.11 12.71 -11.61
CA LEU A 251 -14.15 12.42 -10.63
C LEU A 251 -14.92 13.69 -10.28
N THR A 252 -15.92 14.06 -11.07
CA THR A 252 -16.81 15.20 -10.76
C THR A 252 -17.64 14.88 -9.52
N VAL A 253 -17.52 15.70 -8.48
CA VAL A 253 -18.55 15.76 -7.42
C VAL A 253 -19.72 16.54 -8.02
N GLN A 254 -20.48 15.90 -8.91
CA GLN A 254 -21.82 16.37 -9.20
C GLN A 254 -22.67 16.00 -7.99
N SER A 255 -22.85 16.99 -7.10
CA SER A 255 -23.92 17.07 -6.12
C SER A 255 -24.20 15.79 -5.32
N ILE A 256 -23.49 15.59 -4.20
CA ILE A 256 -24.11 14.91 -3.03
C ILE A 256 -24.96 15.93 -2.26
N ASP A 257 -25.79 16.65 -3.01
CA ASP A 257 -26.86 17.55 -2.59
C ASP A 257 -28.18 17.04 -3.22
N ALA A 258 -28.36 15.71 -3.28
CA ALA A 258 -29.69 15.15 -3.46
C ALA A 258 -30.41 15.24 -2.09
N PRO A 259 -31.48 16.05 -1.98
CA PRO A 259 -32.28 16.09 -0.76
C PRO A 259 -33.11 14.80 -0.73
N PHE A 260 -32.96 14.04 0.34
CA PHE A 260 -33.99 13.14 0.84
C PHE A 260 -34.22 13.48 2.30
#